data_AF-Q99816-F1
#
_entry.id   AF-Q99816-F1
#
_cell.length_a   1.000
_cell.length_b   1.000
_cell.length_c   1.000
_cell.angle_alpha   90.00
_cell.angle_beta   90.00
_cell.angle_gamma   90.00
#
_symmetry.space_group_name_H-M   'P 1'
#
loop_
_entity.id
_entity.type
_entity.pdbx_description
1 polymer ?
#
loop_
_entity_poly.entity_id
_entity_poly.type
_entity_poly.pdbx_seq_one_letter_code
_entity_poly.pdbx_strand_id
1 'polypeptide(L)'
;MAVSESQLKKMVSKYKYRDLTVRETVNVITLYKDLKPVLDSYVFNDGSSRELMNLTGTIPVPYRGNTYNIPICLWLLDTYPYNPPICFVKPTSSMTIKTGKHVDANGKIYLPYLHEWKHPQSDLLGLIQVMIVVFGDEPPVFSRPISASYPPYQATGPPNTSYMPGMPGGISPYPSGYPPNPSGYPGCPYPPGGPYPATTSSQYPSQPPVTTVGPSRDGTISEDTIRASLISAVSDKLRWRMKEEMDRAQAELNALKRTEEDLKKGHQKLEEMVTRLDQEVAEVDKNIELLKKKDEELSSALEKMENQSENNDIDEVIIPTAPLYKQILNLYAEENAIEDTIFYLGEALRRGVIDLDVFLKHVRLLSRKQFQLRALMQKARKTAGLSDLY
;
A
#
# COMPACT_ATOMS: atom_id res chain seq x y z
N MET A 1 17.38 7.12 -12.22
CA MET A 1 16.66 7.57 -13.43
C MET A 1 15.92 8.85 -13.10
N ALA A 2 16.16 9.93 -13.84
CA ALA A 2 15.36 11.14 -13.74
C ALA A 2 14.06 10.93 -14.53
N VAL A 3 12.90 11.05 -13.87
CA VAL A 3 11.60 10.96 -14.53
C VAL A 3 11.46 12.16 -15.47
N SER A 4 11.18 11.92 -16.75
CA SER A 4 11.01 13.01 -17.72
C SER A 4 9.68 13.74 -17.50
N GLU A 5 9.62 15.02 -17.86
CA GLU A 5 8.35 15.78 -17.83
C GLU A 5 7.28 15.13 -18.72
N SER A 6 7.69 14.50 -19.82
CA SER A 6 6.79 13.72 -20.68
C SER A 6 6.19 12.51 -19.99
N GLN A 7 6.93 11.84 -19.09
CA GLN A 7 6.43 10.74 -18.28
C GLN A 7 5.44 11.25 -17.22
N LEU A 8 5.75 12.37 -16.56
CA LEU A 8 4.82 13.01 -15.61
C LEU A 8 3.48 13.37 -16.25
N LYS A 9 3.50 13.98 -17.45
CA LYS A 9 2.28 14.33 -18.20
C LYS A 9 1.41 13.11 -18.52
N LYS A 10 2.01 11.93 -18.74
CA LYS A 10 1.26 10.67 -18.92
C LYS A 10 0.60 10.22 -17.62
N MET A 11 1.32 10.29 -16.50
CA MET A 11 0.82 9.88 -15.18
C MET A 11 -0.39 10.72 -14.73
N VAL A 12 -0.38 12.02 -15.02
CA VAL A 12 -1.49 12.93 -14.68
C VAL A 12 -2.51 13.11 -15.80
N SER A 13 -2.58 12.19 -16.76
CA SER A 13 -3.46 12.32 -17.94
C SER A 13 -4.94 12.54 -17.59
N LYS A 14 -5.40 12.00 -16.46
CA LYS A 14 -6.78 12.10 -15.93
C LYS A 14 -7.01 13.30 -15.01
N TYR A 15 -5.99 14.13 -14.72
CA TYR A 15 -6.11 15.24 -13.78
C TYR A 15 -6.76 16.45 -14.43
N LYS A 16 -7.50 17.22 -13.64
CA LYS A 16 -8.17 18.45 -14.09
C LYS A 16 -7.17 19.57 -14.40
N TYR A 17 -6.11 19.71 -13.60
CA TYR A 17 -5.12 20.79 -13.72
C TYR A 17 -3.71 20.24 -13.93
N ARG A 18 -3.51 19.58 -15.08
CA ARG A 18 -2.30 18.81 -15.42
C ARG A 18 -1.02 19.63 -15.36
N ASP A 19 -0.99 20.78 -16.03
CA ASP A 19 0.22 21.59 -16.14
C ASP A 19 0.69 22.15 -14.80
N LEU A 20 -0.26 22.52 -13.92
CA LEU A 20 0.04 22.94 -12.55
C LEU A 20 0.62 21.79 -11.73
N THR A 21 -0.03 20.62 -11.79
CA THR A 21 0.41 19.42 -11.08
C THR A 21 1.82 18.99 -11.50
N VAL A 22 2.09 18.98 -12.81
CA VAL A 22 3.42 18.63 -13.34
C VAL A 22 4.48 19.64 -12.91
N ARG A 23 4.19 20.95 -13.01
CA ARG A 23 5.14 22.00 -12.62
C ARG A 23 5.54 21.89 -11.16
N GLU A 24 4.57 21.75 -10.26
CA GLU A 24 4.84 21.61 -8.83
C GLU A 24 5.57 20.31 -8.50
N THR A 25 5.20 19.22 -9.17
CA THR A 25 5.91 17.94 -9.04
C THR A 25 7.38 18.05 -9.45
N VAL A 26 7.67 18.70 -10.57
CA VAL A 26 9.05 18.95 -11.05
C VAL A 26 9.84 19.76 -10.03
N ASN A 27 9.24 20.81 -9.45
CA ASN A 27 9.89 21.63 -8.44
C ASN A 27 10.28 20.79 -7.21
N VAL A 28 9.38 19.93 -6.72
CA VAL A 28 9.61 19.07 -5.55
C VAL A 28 10.71 18.05 -5.82
N ILE A 29 10.64 17.27 -6.90
CA ILE A 29 11.62 16.21 -7.19
C ILE A 29 13.00 16.76 -7.59
N THR A 30 13.04 18.04 -7.99
CA THR A 30 14.30 18.75 -8.24
C THR A 30 15.01 19.08 -6.94
N LEU A 31 14.28 19.45 -5.88
CA LEU A 31 14.87 19.77 -4.57
C LEU A 31 15.07 18.52 -3.70
N TYR A 32 14.06 17.64 -3.63
CA TYR A 32 14.06 16.44 -2.81
C TYR A 32 14.27 15.20 -3.69
N LYS A 33 15.54 14.85 -3.92
CA LYS A 33 15.94 13.82 -4.89
C LYS A 33 15.43 12.41 -4.57
N ASP A 34 15.16 12.12 -3.29
CA ASP A 34 14.67 10.82 -2.83
C ASP A 34 13.15 10.66 -3.00
N LEU A 35 12.40 11.75 -3.25
CA LEU A 35 10.99 11.65 -3.61
C LEU A 35 10.84 11.30 -5.09
N LYS A 36 10.07 10.25 -5.37
CA LYS A 36 9.80 9.76 -6.72
C LYS A 36 8.31 9.82 -7.01
N PRO A 37 7.91 10.29 -8.20
CA PRO A 37 6.53 10.20 -8.66
C PRO A 37 6.23 8.75 -9.04
N VAL A 38 5.14 8.22 -8.50
CA VAL A 38 4.64 6.87 -8.79
C VAL A 38 3.14 6.97 -9.08
N LEU A 39 2.65 6.21 -10.05
CA LEU A 39 1.22 6.08 -10.34
C LEU A 39 0.74 4.79 -9.67
N ASP A 40 -0.23 4.90 -8.79
CA ASP A 40 -0.69 3.76 -7.98
C ASP A 40 -2.18 3.91 -7.62
N SER A 41 -2.79 2.84 -7.13
CA SER A 41 -4.21 2.76 -6.80
C SER A 41 -4.45 3.23 -5.36
N TYR A 42 -5.27 4.27 -5.20
CA TYR A 42 -5.70 4.79 -3.90
C TYR A 42 -7.15 4.40 -3.61
N VAL A 43 -7.39 3.81 -2.44
CA VAL A 43 -8.73 3.44 -1.96
C VAL A 43 -9.27 4.53 -1.03
N PHE A 44 -10.41 5.10 -1.40
CA PHE A 44 -11.12 6.12 -0.62
C PHE A 44 -11.98 5.50 0.48
N ASN A 45 -12.44 6.34 1.41
CA ASN A 45 -13.26 5.90 2.54
C ASN A 45 -14.61 5.29 2.13
N ASP A 46 -15.10 5.60 0.93
CA ASP A 46 -16.32 5.02 0.34
C ASP A 46 -16.09 3.64 -0.30
N GLY A 47 -14.85 3.14 -0.26
CA GLY A 47 -14.42 1.89 -0.88
C GLY A 47 -14.11 2.01 -2.38
N SER A 48 -14.34 3.16 -2.99
CA SER A 48 -13.96 3.39 -4.39
C SER A 48 -12.44 3.46 -4.51
N SER A 49 -11.93 2.98 -5.65
CA SER A 49 -10.51 3.03 -5.96
C SER A 49 -10.25 3.92 -7.17
N ARG A 50 -9.22 4.77 -7.09
CA ARG A 50 -8.75 5.56 -8.24
C ARG A 50 -7.25 5.46 -8.40
N GLU A 51 -6.81 5.49 -9.64
CA GLU A 51 -5.40 5.59 -9.99
C GLU A 51 -4.94 7.04 -9.86
N LEU A 52 -4.03 7.30 -8.91
CA LEU A 52 -3.53 8.63 -8.59
C LEU A 52 -2.00 8.63 -8.56
N MET A 53 -1.41 9.78 -8.90
CA MET A 53 0.00 10.03 -8.72
C MET A 53 0.28 10.33 -7.25
N ASN A 54 1.30 9.67 -6.69
CA ASN A 54 1.87 10.02 -5.40
C ASN A 54 3.36 10.35 -5.51
N LEU A 55 3.85 11.14 -4.57
CA LEU A 55 5.28 11.34 -4.33
C LEU A 55 5.69 10.50 -3.11
N THR A 56 6.44 9.44 -3.35
CA THR A 56 6.89 8.51 -2.32
C THR A 56 8.41 8.50 -2.22
N GLY A 57 8.93 8.39 -1.00
CA GLY A 57 10.37 8.44 -0.73
C GLY A 57 10.66 9.03 0.64
N THR A 58 11.80 9.68 0.81
CA THR A 58 12.21 10.27 2.09
C THR A 58 12.45 11.77 2.01
N ILE A 59 12.20 12.46 3.11
CA ILE A 59 12.60 13.86 3.32
C ILE A 59 13.64 13.95 4.45
N PRO A 60 14.67 14.81 4.32
CA PRO A 60 15.68 15.00 5.36
C PRO A 60 15.13 15.87 6.49
N VAL A 61 15.08 15.33 7.70
CA VAL A 61 14.54 15.98 8.90
C VAL A 61 15.63 16.08 9.98
N PRO A 62 16.03 17.28 10.41
CA PRO A 62 16.98 17.45 11.50
C PRO A 62 16.29 17.18 12.85
N TYR A 63 16.82 16.25 13.63
CA TYR A 63 16.37 15.94 14.99
C TYR A 63 17.59 15.76 15.91
N ARG A 64 17.69 16.60 16.94
CA ARG A 64 18.75 16.54 17.96
C ARG A 64 20.18 16.46 17.39
N GLY A 65 20.47 17.30 16.39
CA GLY A 65 21.79 17.40 15.77
C GLY A 65 22.09 16.37 14.68
N ASN A 66 21.20 15.40 14.45
CA ASN A 66 21.32 14.42 13.37
C ASN A 66 20.21 14.61 12.33
N THR A 67 20.50 14.34 11.07
CA THR A 67 19.49 14.36 10.00
C THR A 67 19.00 12.96 9.72
N TYR A 68 17.69 12.75 9.82
CA TYR A 68 17.01 11.48 9.54
C TYR A 68 16.21 11.57 8.26
N ASN A 69 16.21 10.50 7.47
CA ASN A 69 15.44 10.40 6.23
C ASN A 69 14.07 9.81 6.54
N ILE A 70 13.06 10.67 6.72
CA ILE A 70 11.72 10.26 7.14
C ILE A 70 10.92 9.81 5.92
N PRO A 71 10.43 8.55 5.88
CA PRO A 71 9.70 8.04 4.73
C PRO A 71 8.27 8.56 4.71
N ILE A 72 7.89 9.19 3.59
CA ILE A 72 6.57 9.80 3.39
C ILE A 72 5.97 9.38 2.05
N CYS A 73 4.65 9.54 1.93
CA CYS A 73 3.90 9.37 0.70
C CYS A 73 2.84 10.47 0.60
N LEU A 74 2.91 11.28 -0.45
CA LEU A 74 2.01 12.40 -0.71
C LEU A 74 1.12 12.07 -1.92
N TRP A 75 -0.12 11.70 -1.68
CA TRP A 75 -1.09 11.42 -2.75
C TRP A 75 -1.70 12.72 -3.28
N LEU A 76 -1.59 12.94 -4.59
CA LEU A 76 -2.18 14.11 -5.24
C LEU A 76 -3.55 13.72 -5.81
N LEU A 77 -4.62 14.39 -5.40
CA LEU A 77 -5.94 14.17 -5.97
C LEU A 77 -5.99 14.65 -7.43
N ASP A 78 -6.93 14.13 -8.22
CA ASP A 78 -7.19 14.56 -9.61
C ASP A 78 -7.55 16.05 -9.77
N THR A 79 -7.90 16.70 -8.65
CA THR A 79 -8.24 18.12 -8.51
C THR A 79 -7.10 18.99 -7.96
N TYR A 80 -5.92 18.42 -7.70
CA TYR A 80 -4.72 19.16 -7.35
C TYR A 80 -4.41 20.28 -8.37
N PRO A 81 -4.02 21.51 -7.97
CA PRO A 81 -3.63 21.97 -6.62
C PRO A 81 -4.77 22.57 -5.78
N TYR A 82 -6.03 22.47 -6.20
CA TYR A 82 -7.15 23.11 -5.48
C TYR A 82 -7.62 22.33 -4.25
N ASN A 83 -7.24 21.07 -4.13
CA ASN A 83 -7.39 20.26 -2.93
C ASN A 83 -6.02 19.85 -2.40
N PRO A 84 -5.83 19.78 -1.07
CA PRO A 84 -4.57 19.37 -0.47
C PRO A 84 -4.21 17.91 -0.81
N PRO A 85 -2.92 17.57 -0.79
CA PRO A 85 -2.49 16.18 -0.89
C PRO A 85 -2.87 15.37 0.35
N ILE A 86 -3.15 14.07 0.16
CA ILE A 86 -3.34 13.14 1.29
C ILE A 86 -1.97 12.58 1.68
N CYS A 87 -1.52 12.89 2.88
CA CYS A 87 -0.15 12.67 3.31
C CYS A 87 -0.06 11.53 4.33
N PHE A 88 0.92 10.65 4.15
CA PHE A 88 1.21 9.54 5.07
C PHE A 88 2.70 9.45 5.40
N VAL A 89 3.03 9.01 6.61
CA VAL A 89 4.33 8.39 6.90
C VAL A 89 4.29 6.91 6.52
N LYS A 90 5.39 6.42 5.94
CA LYS A 90 5.53 5.04 5.44
C LYS A 90 6.68 4.34 6.17
N PRO A 91 6.48 3.88 7.41
CA PRO A 91 7.55 3.22 8.18
C PRO A 91 8.09 2.01 7.42
N THR A 92 9.41 1.81 7.45
CA THR A 92 10.02 0.54 7.04
C THR A 92 9.73 -0.56 8.08
N SER A 93 10.05 -1.81 7.77
CA SER A 93 9.91 -2.93 8.71
C SER A 93 10.70 -2.76 10.02
N SER A 94 11.75 -1.94 10.00
CA SER A 94 12.56 -1.57 11.15
C SER A 94 12.07 -0.33 11.89
N MET A 95 10.93 0.25 11.51
CA MET A 95 10.35 1.45 12.12
C MET A 95 8.98 1.18 12.74
N THR A 96 8.54 2.11 13.58
CA THR A 96 7.20 2.15 14.17
C THR A 96 6.68 3.58 14.13
N ILE A 97 5.40 3.74 13.82
CA ILE A 97 4.71 5.05 13.84
C ILE A 97 4.59 5.52 15.28
N LYS A 98 4.96 6.79 15.52
CA LYS A 98 4.65 7.50 16.75
C LYS A 98 3.35 8.28 16.55
N THR A 99 2.27 7.79 17.13
CA THR A 99 1.00 8.51 17.14
C THR A 99 1.12 9.79 17.97
N GLY A 100 0.53 10.88 17.51
CA GLY A 100 0.61 12.18 18.18
C GLY A 100 -0.36 13.18 17.60
N LYS A 101 -0.09 14.46 17.85
CA LYS A 101 -0.96 15.57 17.39
C LYS A 101 -1.12 15.61 15.87
N HIS A 102 -0.06 15.23 15.15
CA HIS A 102 0.02 15.39 13.71
C HIS A 102 -0.01 14.07 12.93
N VAL A 103 -0.04 12.91 13.61
CA VAL A 103 0.02 11.60 12.96
C VAL A 103 -0.88 10.59 13.69
N ASP A 104 -1.76 9.91 12.95
CA ASP A 104 -2.60 8.84 13.50
C ASP A 104 -1.95 7.45 13.45
N ALA A 105 -2.64 6.42 13.95
CA ALA A 105 -2.14 5.05 13.98
C ALA A 105 -1.90 4.43 12.59
N ASN A 106 -2.56 4.96 11.55
CA ASN A 106 -2.38 4.54 10.16
C ASN A 106 -1.24 5.31 9.47
N GLY A 107 -0.62 6.25 10.18
CA GLY A 107 0.45 7.10 9.67
C GLY A 107 -0.07 8.27 8.84
N LYS A 108 -1.38 8.55 8.82
CA LYS A 108 -1.92 9.71 8.11
C LYS A 108 -1.52 10.98 8.84
N ILE A 109 -1.13 12.00 8.06
CA ILE A 109 -0.53 13.23 8.57
C ILE A 109 -1.60 14.34 8.58
N TYR A 110 -1.69 15.05 9.70
CA TYR A 110 -2.62 16.16 9.96
C TYR A 110 -1.83 17.41 10.32
N LEU A 111 -1.89 18.43 9.47
CA LEU A 111 -1.17 19.70 9.65
C LEU A 111 -2.14 20.86 9.44
N PRO A 112 -1.99 21.98 10.18
CA PRO A 112 -2.73 23.21 9.90
C PRO A 112 -2.59 23.65 8.43
N TYR A 113 -1.39 23.50 7.86
CA TYR A 113 -1.13 23.80 6.44
C TYR A 113 -1.99 22.99 5.46
N LEU A 114 -2.35 21.74 5.79
CA LEU A 114 -3.27 20.93 4.99
C LEU A 114 -4.72 21.35 5.17
N HIS A 115 -5.10 21.79 6.38
CA HIS A 115 -6.46 22.23 6.69
C HIS A 115 -6.79 23.58 6.05
N GLU A 116 -5.82 24.49 6.01
CA GLU A 116 -5.93 25.84 5.45
C GLU A 116 -5.48 25.92 3.99
N TRP A 117 -5.33 24.76 3.32
CA TRP A 117 -4.77 24.68 1.96
C TRP A 117 -5.57 25.51 0.97
N LYS A 118 -4.89 26.44 0.28
CA LYS A 118 -5.50 27.29 -0.73
C LYS A 118 -4.50 27.63 -1.84
N HIS A 119 -4.80 27.26 -3.07
CA HIS A 119 -4.00 27.67 -4.23
C HIS A 119 -4.27 29.15 -4.58
N PRO A 120 -3.24 29.97 -4.90
CA PRO A 120 -1.82 29.64 -5.04
C PRO A 120 -0.96 29.85 -3.77
N GLN A 121 -1.55 30.14 -2.62
CA GLN A 121 -0.82 30.38 -1.37
C GLN A 121 -0.16 29.12 -0.79
N SER A 122 -0.76 27.96 -1.05
CA SER A 122 -0.29 26.64 -0.60
C SER A 122 0.25 25.84 -1.78
N ASP A 123 1.42 25.23 -1.58
CA ASP A 123 2.07 24.34 -2.54
C ASP A 123 2.80 23.18 -1.83
N LEU A 124 3.29 22.21 -2.61
CA LEU A 124 3.99 21.05 -2.05
C LEU A 124 5.33 21.39 -1.39
N LEU A 125 6.05 22.42 -1.87
CA LEU A 125 7.34 22.80 -1.28
C LEU A 125 7.14 23.39 0.12
N GLY A 126 6.17 24.28 0.27
CA GLY A 126 5.76 24.84 1.56
C GLY A 126 5.28 23.76 2.51
N LEU A 127 4.48 22.81 2.03
CA LEU A 127 4.07 21.65 2.83
C LEU A 127 5.26 20.84 3.33
N ILE A 128 6.23 20.52 2.47
CA ILE A 128 7.42 19.74 2.88
C ILE A 128 8.27 20.52 3.87
N GLN A 129 8.41 21.84 3.72
CA GLN A 129 9.10 22.68 4.72
C GLN A 129 8.41 22.63 6.09
N VAL A 130 7.08 22.72 6.12
CA VAL A 130 6.30 22.57 7.35
C VAL A 130 6.50 21.18 7.96
N MET A 131 6.50 20.12 7.14
CA MET A 131 6.77 18.75 7.61
C MET A 131 8.16 18.62 8.23
N ILE A 132 9.19 19.21 7.62
CA ILE A 132 10.56 19.17 8.14
C ILE A 132 10.65 19.83 9.53
N VAL A 133 10.00 20.98 9.71
CA VAL A 133 9.97 21.67 11.02
C VAL A 133 9.21 20.84 12.04
N VAL A 134 7.98 20.42 11.73
CA VAL A 134 7.12 19.68 12.67
C VAL A 134 7.73 18.34 13.06
N PHE A 135 8.32 17.61 12.12
CA PHE A 135 8.97 16.33 12.40
C PHE A 135 10.34 16.48 13.06
N GLY A 136 10.98 17.65 12.94
CA GLY A 136 12.20 17.98 13.66
C GLY A 136 11.96 18.24 15.15
N ASP A 137 10.77 18.71 15.51
CA ASP A 137 10.34 18.85 16.90
C ASP A 137 9.73 17.54 17.44
N GLU A 138 8.83 16.93 16.66
CA GLU A 138 8.15 15.69 17.00
C GLU A 138 8.29 14.63 15.90
N PRO A 139 9.31 13.75 15.98
CA PRO A 139 9.51 12.70 14.99
C PRO A 139 8.29 11.76 14.88
N PRO A 140 7.77 11.52 13.66
CA PRO A 140 6.56 10.72 13.46
C PRO A 140 6.84 9.21 13.42
N VAL A 141 8.11 8.81 13.37
CA VAL A 141 8.55 7.42 13.35
C VAL A 141 9.78 7.25 14.25
N PHE A 142 9.92 6.06 14.83
CA PHE A 142 11.13 5.63 15.54
C PHE A 142 11.63 4.31 14.99
N SER A 143 12.94 4.10 15.04
CA SER A 143 13.52 2.78 14.79
C SER A 143 13.15 1.82 15.93
N ARG A 144 12.80 0.59 15.57
CA ARG A 144 12.64 -0.50 16.53
C ARG A 144 14.01 -0.82 17.11
N PRO A 145 14.15 -0.97 18.44
CA PRO A 145 15.40 -1.46 19.01
C PRO A 145 15.66 -2.85 18.44
N ILE A 146 16.81 -3.02 17.79
CA ILE A 146 17.29 -4.35 17.41
C ILE A 146 17.58 -5.05 18.72
N SER A 147 16.79 -6.07 19.07
CA SER A 147 17.12 -6.96 20.17
C SER A 147 18.46 -7.60 19.84
N ALA A 148 19.52 -7.05 20.44
CA ALA A 148 20.86 -7.60 20.34
C ALA A 148 20.78 -9.06 20.80
N SER A 149 21.10 -9.97 19.88
CA SER A 149 21.39 -11.37 20.17
C SER A 149 22.34 -11.45 21.37
N TYR A 150 21.89 -12.12 22.43
CA TYR A 150 22.66 -12.39 23.64
C TYR A 150 24.09 -12.85 23.30
N PRO A 151 25.14 -12.35 23.99
CA PRO A 151 26.47 -12.90 23.82
C PRO A 151 26.49 -14.37 24.26
N PRO A 152 27.25 -15.25 23.59
CA PRO A 152 27.34 -16.65 23.97
C PRO A 152 28.01 -16.76 25.34
N TYR A 153 27.31 -17.34 26.30
CA TYR A 153 27.85 -17.66 27.63
C TYR A 153 29.07 -18.59 27.48
N GLN A 154 30.22 -18.16 28.02
CA GLN A 154 31.35 -19.05 28.26
C GLN A 154 31.05 -19.94 29.45
N ALA A 155 31.08 -21.25 29.22
CA ALA A 155 30.93 -22.28 30.23
C ALA A 155 32.26 -22.50 30.98
N THR A 156 32.29 -22.21 32.28
CA THR A 156 33.33 -22.73 33.18
C THR A 156 32.73 -23.05 34.56
N GLY A 157 32.47 -24.35 34.78
CA GLY A 157 32.74 -25.16 35.99
C GLY A 157 32.24 -24.73 37.39
N PRO A 158 31.46 -25.58 38.10
CA PRO A 158 31.17 -25.49 39.55
C PRO A 158 32.25 -26.24 40.38
N PRO A 159 32.24 -26.35 41.75
CA PRO A 159 31.12 -26.23 42.71
C PRO A 159 31.44 -25.70 44.15
N ASN A 160 30.40 -25.74 45.01
CA ASN A 160 30.41 -25.87 46.49
C ASN A 160 30.80 -24.63 47.33
N THR A 161 30.07 -24.17 48.36
CA THR A 161 29.44 -24.92 49.47
C THR A 161 28.25 -24.20 50.16
N SER A 162 27.29 -25.03 50.61
CA SER A 162 26.55 -25.02 51.89
C SER A 162 25.60 -23.88 52.34
N TYR A 163 24.29 -24.19 52.20
CA TYR A 163 23.23 -24.26 53.24
C TYR A 163 22.84 -23.05 54.12
N MET A 164 21.59 -22.61 53.96
CA MET A 164 20.59 -22.43 55.04
C MET A 164 19.17 -22.20 54.43
N PRO A 165 18.11 -22.96 54.82
CA PRO A 165 16.75 -22.78 54.31
C PRO A 165 15.71 -22.38 55.38
N GLY A 166 14.70 -21.58 54.97
CA GLY A 166 13.45 -21.27 55.68
C GLY A 166 12.93 -19.89 55.28
N MET A 167 11.65 -19.57 55.03
CA MET A 167 10.35 -20.26 54.99
C MET A 167 9.40 -19.35 54.13
N PRO A 168 8.23 -19.83 53.64
CA PRO A 168 7.52 -19.27 52.48
C PRO A 168 6.17 -18.58 52.82
N GLY A 169 5.70 -17.72 51.91
CA GLY A 169 4.32 -17.22 51.81
C GLY A 169 4.24 -15.96 50.94
N GLY A 170 3.30 -15.75 50.00
CA GLY A 170 2.17 -16.53 49.51
C GLY A 170 1.53 -15.81 48.30
N ILE A 171 1.15 -16.60 47.29
CA ILE A 171 -0.16 -16.62 46.59
C ILE A 171 -0.73 -15.30 46.01
N SER A 172 -0.66 -15.16 44.67
CA SER A 172 -1.85 -15.19 43.77
C SER A 172 -1.49 -14.82 42.32
N PRO A 173 -1.76 -15.71 41.35
CA PRO A 173 -1.84 -15.36 39.93
C PRO A 173 -3.29 -15.39 39.43
N TYR A 174 -3.70 -14.38 38.65
CA TYR A 174 -4.91 -14.43 37.82
C TYR A 174 -4.57 -14.10 36.36
N PRO A 175 -5.04 -14.91 35.38
CA PRO A 175 -4.79 -14.76 33.95
C PRO A 175 -6.01 -14.24 33.18
N SER A 176 -5.78 -13.47 32.11
CA SER A 176 -6.64 -13.30 30.90
C SER A 176 -6.17 -12.03 30.19
N GLY A 177 -5.86 -11.95 28.91
CA GLY A 177 -6.37 -12.71 27.76
C GLY A 177 -6.87 -11.67 26.75
N TYR A 178 -6.02 -11.25 25.82
CA TYR A 178 -6.42 -10.46 24.65
C TYR A 178 -5.93 -11.15 23.37
N PRO A 179 -6.78 -11.22 22.32
CA PRO A 179 -6.48 -11.93 21.09
C PRO A 179 -5.54 -11.12 20.19
N PRO A 180 -4.70 -11.76 19.36
CA PRO A 180 -3.93 -11.06 18.34
C PRO A 180 -4.82 -10.79 17.11
N ASN A 181 -4.98 -9.52 16.77
CA ASN A 181 -5.65 -9.07 15.55
C ASN A 181 -4.75 -9.38 14.32
N PRO A 182 -5.24 -10.06 13.28
CA PRO A 182 -4.49 -10.34 12.07
C PRO A 182 -4.77 -9.25 11.02
N SER A 183 -3.78 -8.41 10.73
CA SER A 183 -3.80 -7.56 9.54
C SER A 183 -2.38 -7.42 8.99
N GLY A 184 -1.91 -8.49 8.37
CA GLY A 184 -0.72 -8.52 7.53
C GLY A 184 -1.11 -8.21 6.09
N TYR A 185 -0.58 -7.10 5.54
CA TYR A 185 -0.56 -6.86 4.11
C TYR A 185 0.51 -7.77 3.46
N PRO A 186 0.21 -8.46 2.35
CA PRO A 186 1.18 -9.29 1.66
C PRO A 186 2.16 -8.41 0.87
N GLY A 187 3.44 -8.47 1.25
CA GLY A 187 4.54 -7.92 0.46
C GLY A 187 4.92 -8.89 -0.67
N CYS A 188 4.93 -8.40 -1.91
CA CYS A 188 5.43 -9.14 -3.07
C CYS A 188 6.95 -9.39 -2.95
N PRO A 189 7.43 -10.63 -3.09
CA PRO A 189 8.85 -10.92 -3.23
C PRO A 189 9.29 -10.79 -4.70
N TYR A 190 10.31 -9.98 -4.96
CA TYR A 190 11.04 -9.98 -6.23
C TYR A 190 11.92 -11.26 -6.34
N PRO A 191 12.00 -11.91 -7.51
CA PRO A 191 12.90 -13.04 -7.71
C PRO A 191 14.36 -12.55 -7.90
N PRO A 192 15.36 -13.18 -7.25
CA PRO A 192 16.76 -12.93 -7.53
C PRO A 192 17.21 -13.66 -8.81
N GLY A 193 18.07 -13.00 -9.58
CA GLY A 193 18.52 -13.44 -10.91
C GLY A 193 19.32 -14.75 -10.93
N GLY A 194 19.15 -15.49 -12.03
CA GLY A 194 19.95 -16.67 -12.36
C GLY A 194 21.24 -16.30 -13.13
N PRO A 195 22.38 -16.98 -12.87
CA PRO A 195 23.59 -16.84 -13.66
C PRO A 195 23.64 -17.88 -14.80
N TYR A 196 24.11 -17.45 -15.98
CA TYR A 196 24.41 -18.31 -17.14
C TYR A 196 25.72 -19.11 -16.92
N PRO A 197 25.82 -20.35 -17.42
CA PRO A 197 27.05 -21.15 -17.33
C PRO A 197 28.05 -20.82 -18.45
N ALA A 198 29.33 -20.84 -18.10
CA ALA A 198 30.46 -20.65 -19.01
C ALA A 198 30.72 -21.88 -19.89
N THR A 199 30.89 -21.67 -21.19
CA THR A 199 31.36 -22.68 -22.16
C THR A 199 32.87 -22.86 -22.09
N THR A 200 33.31 -24.06 -21.73
CA THR A 200 34.69 -24.55 -21.77
C THR A 200 35.10 -24.93 -23.20
N SER A 201 36.26 -24.41 -23.63
CA SER A 201 37.00 -24.86 -24.80
C SER A 201 37.63 -26.23 -24.55
N SER A 202 37.52 -27.16 -25.50
CA SER A 202 38.26 -28.44 -25.47
C SER A 202 39.08 -28.60 -26.75
N GLN A 203 40.35 -28.93 -26.52
CA GLN A 203 41.45 -29.11 -27.46
C GLN A 203 41.36 -30.46 -28.21
N TYR A 204 41.88 -30.48 -29.43
CA TYR A 204 42.05 -31.65 -30.30
C TYR A 204 43.14 -32.61 -29.78
N PRO A 205 42.99 -33.95 -29.92
CA PRO A 205 44.10 -34.89 -29.88
C PRO A 205 44.56 -35.31 -31.29
N SER A 206 45.86 -35.51 -31.36
CA SER A 206 46.75 -35.89 -32.47
C SER A 206 46.53 -37.31 -33.04
N GLN A 207 46.77 -37.45 -34.35
CA GLN A 207 46.87 -38.72 -35.11
C GLN A 207 48.15 -39.53 -34.78
N PRO A 208 48.12 -40.87 -34.93
CA PRO A 208 49.31 -41.73 -34.86
C PRO A 208 49.99 -41.92 -36.24
N PRO A 209 51.32 -42.18 -36.29
CA PRO A 209 52.05 -42.46 -37.53
C PRO A 209 52.02 -43.95 -37.88
N VAL A 210 51.90 -44.28 -39.17
CA VAL A 210 52.05 -45.66 -39.67
C VAL A 210 53.38 -45.80 -40.38
N THR A 211 54.11 -46.83 -39.96
CA THR A 211 55.44 -47.22 -40.38
C THR A 211 55.49 -47.84 -41.77
N THR A 212 56.63 -47.56 -42.40
CA THR A 212 57.21 -48.05 -43.66
C THR A 212 57.37 -49.56 -43.75
N VAL A 213 56.97 -50.15 -44.90
CA VAL A 213 57.66 -51.28 -45.54
C VAL A 213 57.59 -51.08 -47.07
N GLY A 214 58.73 -50.84 -47.71
CA GLY A 214 58.94 -51.11 -49.15
C GLY A 214 59.83 -52.36 -49.31
N PRO A 215 60.44 -52.64 -50.48
CA PRO A 215 60.23 -52.11 -51.83
C PRO A 215 60.25 -53.23 -52.92
N SER A 216 60.28 -52.82 -54.20
CA SER A 216 60.73 -53.54 -55.43
C SER A 216 59.59 -53.82 -56.43
N ARG A 217 59.48 -53.05 -57.53
CA ARG A 217 60.21 -53.17 -58.83
C ARG A 217 59.72 -54.34 -59.69
N ASP A 218 58.69 -54.08 -60.50
CA ASP A 218 58.59 -54.28 -61.96
C ASP A 218 57.14 -53.93 -62.34
N GLY A 219 56.88 -53.02 -63.28
CA GLY A 219 56.97 -53.30 -64.70
C GLY A 219 55.54 -53.64 -65.20
N THR A 220 54.86 -52.65 -65.78
CA THR A 220 53.46 -52.66 -66.29
C THR A 220 52.33 -52.73 -65.24
N ILE A 221 51.81 -51.56 -64.85
CA ILE A 221 50.48 -51.45 -64.24
C ILE A 221 49.49 -52.00 -65.25
N SER A 222 48.87 -53.15 -64.96
CA SER A 222 47.84 -53.71 -65.84
C SER A 222 46.66 -52.76 -65.93
N GLU A 223 46.07 -52.65 -67.11
CA GLU A 223 44.89 -51.82 -67.38
C GLU A 223 43.74 -52.14 -66.40
N ASP A 224 43.65 -53.41 -65.96
CA ASP A 224 42.73 -53.86 -64.92
C ASP A 224 42.99 -53.23 -63.53
N THR A 225 44.24 -52.98 -63.16
CA THR A 225 44.59 -52.32 -61.89
C THR A 225 44.22 -50.83 -61.92
N ILE A 226 44.45 -50.17 -63.05
CA ILE A 226 44.02 -48.78 -63.27
C ILE A 226 42.49 -48.71 -63.26
N ARG A 227 41.82 -49.63 -63.95
CA ARG A 227 40.35 -49.71 -63.98
C ARG A 227 39.76 -49.97 -62.61
N ALA A 228 40.32 -50.90 -61.83
CA ALA A 228 39.89 -51.16 -60.45
C ALA A 228 40.10 -49.93 -59.54
N SER A 229 41.24 -49.24 -59.68
CA SER A 229 41.54 -48.01 -58.94
C SER A 229 40.57 -46.88 -59.30
N LEU A 230 40.27 -46.67 -60.59
CA LEU A 230 39.29 -45.68 -61.06
C LEU A 230 37.88 -46.01 -60.58
N ILE A 231 37.45 -47.28 -60.66
CA ILE A 231 36.14 -47.73 -60.16
C ILE A 231 36.06 -47.51 -58.64
N SER A 232 37.12 -47.83 -57.88
CA SER A 232 37.16 -47.56 -56.44
C SER A 232 37.09 -46.06 -56.16
N ALA A 233 37.89 -45.24 -56.85
CA ALA A 233 37.90 -43.79 -56.66
C ALA A 233 36.55 -43.14 -57.02
N VAL A 234 35.90 -43.59 -58.10
CA VAL A 234 34.56 -43.12 -58.48
C VAL A 234 33.51 -43.60 -57.47
N SER A 235 33.57 -44.85 -57.02
CA SER A 235 32.65 -45.40 -56.02
C SER A 235 32.80 -44.69 -54.67
N ASP A 236 34.02 -44.43 -54.22
CA ASP A 236 34.30 -43.67 -53.01
C ASP A 236 33.82 -42.24 -53.12
N LYS A 237 34.06 -41.58 -54.26
CA LYS A 237 33.61 -40.21 -54.49
C LYS A 237 32.09 -40.10 -54.55
N LEU A 238 31.42 -41.08 -55.16
CA LEU A 238 29.96 -41.18 -55.17
C LEU A 238 29.42 -41.44 -53.75
N ARG A 239 30.07 -42.32 -52.98
CA ARG A 239 29.71 -42.62 -51.59
C ARG A 239 29.89 -41.41 -50.67
N TRP A 240 30.97 -40.63 -50.85
CA TRP A 240 31.17 -39.35 -50.15
C TRP A 240 30.11 -38.32 -50.50
N ARG A 241 29.78 -38.14 -51.78
CA ARG A 241 28.73 -37.21 -52.22
C ARG A 241 27.34 -37.62 -51.74
N MET A 242 27.02 -38.92 -51.79
CA MET A 242 25.76 -39.43 -51.25
C MET A 242 25.68 -39.25 -49.73
N LYS A 243 26.79 -39.46 -49.01
CA LYS A 243 26.85 -39.24 -47.57
C LYS A 243 26.67 -37.75 -47.22
N GLU A 244 27.33 -36.85 -47.95
CA GLU A 244 27.19 -35.41 -47.77
C GLU A 244 25.75 -34.92 -48.01
N GLU A 245 25.11 -35.37 -49.09
CA GLU A 245 23.70 -35.06 -49.37
C GLU A 245 22.74 -35.69 -48.34
N MET A 246 23.01 -36.91 -47.87
CA MET A 246 22.23 -37.56 -46.82
C MET A 246 22.37 -36.83 -45.48
N ASP A 247 23.59 -36.45 -45.11
CA ASP A 247 23.87 -35.70 -43.87
C ASP A 247 23.21 -34.31 -43.92
N ARG A 248 23.23 -33.66 -45.09
CA ARG A 248 22.52 -32.39 -45.33
C ARG A 248 21.00 -32.54 -45.21
N ALA A 249 20.41 -33.51 -45.90
CA ALA A 249 18.97 -33.79 -45.83
C ALA A 249 18.53 -34.17 -44.41
N GLN A 250 19.35 -34.93 -43.69
CA GLN A 250 19.10 -35.29 -42.28
C GLN A 250 19.17 -34.05 -41.37
N ALA A 251 20.12 -33.14 -41.60
CA ALA A 251 20.21 -31.89 -40.85
C ALA A 251 19.00 -30.98 -41.10
N GLU A 252 18.56 -30.83 -42.37
CA GLU A 252 17.36 -30.08 -42.74
C GLU A 252 16.09 -30.69 -42.12
N LEU A 253 15.95 -32.02 -42.14
CA LEU A 253 14.83 -32.72 -41.53
C LEU A 253 14.81 -32.55 -40.01
N ASN A 254 15.97 -32.63 -39.35
CA ASN A 254 16.08 -32.38 -37.91
C ASN A 254 15.76 -30.91 -37.56
N ALA A 255 16.14 -29.95 -38.41
CA ALA A 255 15.77 -28.55 -38.23
C ALA A 255 14.27 -28.34 -38.37
N LEU A 256 13.65 -28.92 -39.40
CA LEU A 256 12.19 -28.84 -39.62
C LEU A 256 11.40 -29.49 -38.47
N LYS A 257 11.83 -30.66 -37.97
CA LYS A 257 11.21 -31.30 -36.79
C LYS A 257 11.25 -30.42 -35.55
N ARG A 258 12.38 -29.75 -35.29
CA ARG A 258 12.48 -28.78 -34.18
C ARG A 258 11.52 -27.61 -34.36
N THR A 259 11.40 -27.07 -35.58
CA THR A 259 10.45 -25.99 -35.85
C THR A 259 8.99 -26.44 -35.71
N GLU A 260 8.66 -27.67 -36.10
CA GLU A 260 7.31 -28.25 -35.91
C GLU A 260 6.98 -28.40 -34.42
N GLU A 261 7.90 -28.92 -33.62
CA GLU A 261 7.74 -29.05 -32.17
C GLU A 261 7.55 -27.69 -31.50
N ASP A 262 8.33 -26.68 -31.89
CA ASP A 262 8.20 -25.33 -31.34
C ASP A 262 6.90 -24.65 -31.77
N LEU A 263 6.45 -24.86 -33.00
CA LEU A 263 5.16 -24.36 -33.49
C LEU A 263 3.99 -25.06 -32.78
N LYS A 264 4.08 -26.36 -32.50
CA LYS A 264 3.09 -27.12 -31.75
C LYS A 264 2.99 -26.66 -30.30
N LYS A 265 4.14 -26.39 -29.65
CA LYS A 265 4.17 -25.76 -28.31
C LYS A 265 3.57 -24.35 -28.35
N GLY A 266 3.85 -23.57 -29.40
CA GLY A 266 3.27 -22.25 -29.61
C GLY A 266 1.74 -22.30 -29.77
N HIS A 267 1.24 -23.25 -30.55
CA HIS A 267 -0.19 -23.48 -30.75
C HIS A 267 -0.89 -23.85 -29.44
N GLN A 268 -0.34 -24.79 -28.67
CA GLN A 268 -0.89 -25.18 -27.37
C GLN A 268 -0.94 -24.00 -26.38
N LYS A 269 0.11 -23.17 -26.33
CA LYS A 269 0.13 -21.96 -25.50
C LYS A 269 -0.92 -20.93 -25.93
N LEU A 270 -1.15 -20.77 -27.23
CA LEU A 270 -2.19 -19.88 -27.75
C LEU A 270 -3.58 -20.40 -27.41
N GLU A 271 -3.82 -21.70 -27.52
CA GLU A 271 -5.09 -22.34 -27.15
C GLU A 271 -5.38 -22.21 -25.64
N GLU A 272 -4.37 -22.40 -24.78
CA GLU A 272 -4.45 -22.13 -23.34
C GLU A 272 -4.73 -20.64 -23.04
N MET A 273 -4.17 -19.73 -23.84
CA MET A 273 -4.42 -18.28 -23.68
C MET A 273 -5.83 -17.88 -24.11
N VAL A 274 -6.33 -18.44 -25.22
CA VAL A 274 -7.70 -18.19 -25.71
C VAL A 274 -8.72 -18.72 -24.72
N THR A 275 -8.56 -19.96 -24.25
CA THR A 275 -9.46 -20.55 -23.24
C THR A 275 -9.48 -19.77 -21.92
N ARG A 276 -8.34 -19.25 -21.47
CA ARG A 276 -8.27 -18.34 -20.32
C ARG A 276 -8.97 -17.01 -20.59
N LEU A 277 -8.79 -16.41 -21.76
CA LEU A 277 -9.46 -15.16 -22.13
C LEU A 277 -10.99 -15.35 -22.19
N ASP A 278 -11.49 -16.47 -22.72
CA ASP A 278 -12.92 -16.78 -22.73
C ASP A 278 -13.49 -16.92 -21.30
N GLN A 279 -12.72 -17.50 -20.37
CA GLN A 279 -13.09 -17.57 -18.95
C GLN A 279 -13.13 -16.19 -18.30
N GLU A 280 -12.11 -15.35 -18.54
CA GLU A 280 -12.04 -13.98 -18.02
C GLU A 280 -13.19 -13.12 -18.55
N VAL A 281 -13.54 -13.25 -19.83
CA VAL A 281 -14.70 -12.55 -20.43
C VAL A 281 -16.00 -12.97 -19.76
N ALA A 282 -16.22 -14.28 -19.57
CA ALA A 282 -17.41 -14.78 -18.88
C ALA A 282 -17.50 -14.32 -17.41
N GLU A 283 -16.36 -14.22 -16.72
CA GLU A 283 -16.30 -13.68 -15.36
C GLU A 283 -16.62 -12.19 -15.31
N VAL A 284 -16.07 -11.41 -16.26
CA VAL A 284 -16.35 -9.96 -16.37
C VAL A 284 -17.82 -9.71 -16.69
N ASP A 285 -18.43 -10.46 -17.62
CA ASP A 285 -19.85 -10.33 -17.94
C ASP A 285 -20.75 -10.63 -16.74
N LYS A 286 -20.43 -11.67 -15.97
CA LYS A 286 -21.12 -11.99 -14.71
C LYS A 286 -20.99 -10.88 -13.67
N ASN A 287 -19.79 -10.29 -13.54
CA ASN A 287 -19.56 -9.18 -12.63
C ASN A 287 -20.30 -7.91 -13.05
N ILE A 288 -20.40 -7.63 -14.35
CA ILE A 288 -21.19 -6.52 -14.90
C ILE A 288 -22.68 -6.71 -14.57
N GLU A 289 -23.23 -7.91 -14.74
CA GLU A 289 -24.63 -8.21 -14.41
C GLU A 289 -24.90 -8.04 -12.91
N LEU A 290 -24.00 -8.52 -12.05
CA LEU A 290 -24.10 -8.33 -10.60
C LEU A 290 -24.07 -6.85 -10.20
N LEU A 291 -23.17 -6.07 -10.79
CA LEU A 291 -23.05 -4.64 -10.52
C LEU A 291 -24.28 -3.88 -10.99
N LYS A 292 -24.83 -4.19 -12.17
CA LYS A 292 -26.09 -3.59 -12.64
C LYS A 292 -27.25 -3.87 -11.68
N LYS A 293 -27.39 -5.11 -11.21
CA LYS A 293 -28.40 -5.45 -10.20
C LYS A 293 -28.21 -4.68 -8.89
N LYS A 294 -26.96 -4.50 -8.44
CA LYS A 294 -26.65 -3.72 -7.23
C LYS A 294 -26.93 -2.23 -7.42
N ASP A 295 -26.66 -1.70 -8.59
CA ASP A 295 -26.97 -0.31 -8.96
C ASP A 295 -28.48 -0.06 -8.99
N GLU A 296 -29.27 -1.00 -9.51
CA GLU A 296 -30.74 -0.96 -9.46
C GLU A 296 -31.27 -1.04 -8.01
N GLU A 297 -30.72 -1.94 -7.18
CA GLU A 297 -31.06 -2.06 -5.75
C GLU A 297 -30.77 -0.75 -5.00
N LEU A 298 -29.61 -0.14 -5.23
CA LEU A 298 -29.21 1.13 -4.61
C LEU A 298 -30.03 2.31 -5.13
N SER A 299 -30.31 2.38 -6.44
CA SER A 299 -31.15 3.41 -7.02
C SER A 299 -32.57 3.37 -6.45
N SER A 300 -33.15 2.17 -6.29
CA SER A 300 -34.45 1.99 -5.63
C SER A 300 -34.41 2.36 -4.15
N ALA A 301 -33.30 2.09 -3.44
CA ALA A 301 -33.14 2.50 -2.05
C ALA A 301 -33.02 4.03 -1.91
N LEU A 302 -32.28 4.68 -2.81
CA LEU A 302 -32.16 6.14 -2.86
C LEU A 302 -33.50 6.81 -3.14
N GLU A 303 -34.26 6.32 -4.12
CA GLU A 303 -35.60 6.85 -4.43
C GLU A 303 -36.56 6.70 -3.23
N LYS A 304 -36.47 5.59 -2.48
CA LYS A 304 -37.23 5.41 -1.24
C LYS A 304 -36.81 6.40 -0.15
N MET A 305 -35.51 6.68 -0.02
CA MET A 305 -34.98 7.61 0.98
C MET A 305 -35.28 9.07 0.63
N GLU A 306 -35.23 9.43 -0.66
CA GLU A 306 -35.58 10.76 -1.15
C GLU A 306 -37.06 11.05 -0.90
N ASN A 307 -37.94 10.09 -1.19
CA ASN A 307 -39.37 10.19 -0.88
C ASN A 307 -39.68 10.26 0.64
N GLN A 308 -38.78 9.78 1.51
CA GLN A 308 -38.92 9.90 2.97
C GLN A 308 -38.34 11.21 3.51
N SER A 309 -37.43 11.86 2.77
CA SER A 309 -36.67 13.01 3.26
C SER A 309 -37.51 14.24 3.59
N GLU A 310 -38.70 14.39 2.98
CA GLU A 310 -39.59 15.52 3.30
C GLU A 310 -40.19 15.45 4.71
N ASN A 311 -40.18 14.28 5.37
CA ASN A 311 -40.80 14.08 6.68
C ASN A 311 -39.80 13.80 7.83
N ASN A 312 -38.50 13.81 7.56
CA ASN A 312 -37.52 13.52 8.60
C ASN A 312 -37.27 14.76 9.46
N ASP A 313 -37.82 14.76 10.67
CA ASP A 313 -37.46 15.73 11.70
C ASP A 313 -35.95 15.65 11.95
N ILE A 314 -35.26 16.79 11.90
CA ILE A 314 -33.79 16.88 12.01
C ILE A 314 -33.32 16.23 13.32
N ASP A 315 -34.17 16.30 14.35
CA ASP A 315 -33.92 15.73 15.68
C ASP A 315 -33.89 14.18 15.68
N GLU A 316 -34.48 13.51 14.69
CA GLU A 316 -34.40 12.04 14.54
C GLU A 316 -33.17 11.58 13.76
N VAL A 317 -32.54 12.46 12.98
CA VAL A 317 -31.34 12.12 12.21
C VAL A 317 -30.09 12.13 13.10
N ILE A 318 -30.05 13.02 14.09
CA ILE A 318 -28.89 13.22 14.96
C ILE A 318 -29.14 12.54 16.32
N ILE A 319 -29.08 11.20 16.33
CA ILE A 319 -29.25 10.41 17.56
C ILE A 319 -27.87 9.97 18.08
N PRO A 320 -27.54 10.23 19.37
CA PRO A 320 -26.32 9.69 19.97
C PRO A 320 -26.31 8.14 19.99
N THR A 321 -25.13 7.55 19.81
CA THR A 321 -24.95 6.08 19.64
C THR A 321 -25.51 5.23 20.79
N ALA A 322 -25.69 5.79 21.99
CA ALA A 322 -26.22 5.07 23.14
C ALA A 322 -27.34 5.86 23.84
N PRO A 323 -28.33 5.16 24.47
CA PRO A 323 -29.43 5.80 25.19
C PRO A 323 -28.97 6.78 26.28
N LEU A 324 -27.85 6.49 26.93
CA LEU A 324 -27.28 7.34 27.97
C LEU A 324 -26.78 8.68 27.40
N TYR A 325 -26.15 8.66 26.23
CA TYR A 325 -25.71 9.89 25.56
C TYR A 325 -26.91 10.70 25.05
N LYS A 326 -27.97 10.04 24.56
CA LYS A 326 -29.24 10.70 24.24
C LYS A 326 -29.84 11.40 25.46
N GLN A 327 -29.81 10.74 26.62
CA GLN A 327 -30.26 11.36 27.87
C GLN A 327 -29.40 12.58 28.23
N ILE A 328 -28.07 12.49 28.14
CA ILE A 328 -27.17 13.62 28.44
C ILE A 328 -27.44 14.79 27.49
N LEU A 329 -27.60 14.53 26.19
CA LEU A 329 -27.89 15.54 25.18
C LEU A 329 -29.22 16.25 25.47
N ASN A 330 -30.29 15.50 25.77
CA ASN A 330 -31.59 16.07 26.09
C ASN A 330 -31.54 16.91 27.38
N LEU A 331 -30.84 16.43 28.42
CA LEU A 331 -30.67 17.18 29.67
C LEU A 331 -29.92 18.49 29.44
N TYR A 332 -28.89 18.46 28.60
CA TYR A 332 -28.13 19.64 28.21
C TYR A 332 -28.99 20.63 27.42
N ALA A 333 -29.74 20.16 26.42
CA ALA A 333 -30.65 20.99 25.64
C ALA A 333 -31.74 21.64 26.50
N GLU A 334 -32.37 20.88 27.40
CA GLU A 334 -33.36 21.42 28.33
C GLU A 334 -32.78 22.45 29.30
N GLU A 335 -31.52 22.27 29.72
CA GLU A 335 -30.85 23.20 30.64
C GLU A 335 -30.56 24.55 29.97
N ASN A 336 -30.04 24.53 28.73
CA ASN A 336 -29.84 25.73 27.93
C ASN A 336 -31.17 26.43 27.61
N ALA A 337 -32.22 25.67 27.29
CA ALA A 337 -33.55 26.24 27.05
C ALA A 337 -34.12 26.97 28.28
N ILE A 338 -33.79 26.51 29.50
CA ILE A 338 -34.16 27.22 30.73
C ILE A 338 -33.36 28.52 30.87
N GLU A 339 -32.07 28.55 30.56
CA GLU A 339 -31.27 29.78 30.60
C GLU A 339 -31.83 30.85 29.65
N ASP A 340 -32.18 30.45 28.42
CA ASP A 340 -32.83 31.33 27.44
C ASP A 340 -34.20 31.82 27.94
N THR A 341 -35.00 30.93 28.54
CA THR A 341 -36.31 31.30 29.10
C THR A 341 -36.16 32.32 30.22
N ILE A 342 -35.19 32.15 31.12
CA ILE A 342 -34.91 33.11 32.20
C ILE A 342 -34.44 34.45 31.62
N PHE A 343 -33.60 34.44 30.57
CA PHE A 343 -33.16 35.65 29.89
C PHE A 343 -34.34 36.44 29.31
N TYR A 344 -35.23 35.78 28.57
CA TYR A 344 -36.42 36.43 27.98
C TYR A 344 -37.45 36.86 29.02
N LEU A 345 -37.60 36.13 30.13
CA LEU A 345 -38.40 36.58 31.28
C LEU A 345 -37.81 37.87 31.88
N GLY A 346 -36.48 37.99 31.96
CA GLY A 346 -35.80 39.20 32.40
C GLY A 346 -35.96 40.39 31.44
N GLU A 347 -36.01 40.14 30.13
CA GLU A 347 -36.42 41.16 29.15
C GLU A 347 -37.89 41.56 29.28
N ALA A 348 -38.80 40.59 29.47
CA ALA A 348 -40.23 40.85 29.63
C ALA A 348 -40.51 41.73 30.86
N LEU A 349 -39.81 41.51 31.98
CA LEU A 349 -39.88 42.37 33.16
C LEU A 349 -39.40 43.78 32.86
N ARG A 350 -38.25 43.93 32.16
CA ARG A 350 -37.70 45.25 31.77
C ARG A 350 -38.63 46.03 30.85
N ARG A 351 -39.40 45.34 30.00
CA ARG A 351 -40.39 45.94 29.09
C ARG A 351 -41.75 46.17 29.74
N GLY A 352 -41.94 45.81 31.01
CA GLY A 352 -43.21 45.95 31.73
C GLY A 352 -44.33 45.03 31.26
N VAL A 353 -43.99 43.93 30.57
CA VAL A 353 -44.97 42.94 30.08
C VAL A 353 -45.43 42.01 31.21
N ILE A 354 -44.56 41.79 32.21
CA ILE A 354 -44.84 40.94 33.38
C ILE A 354 -44.57 41.70 34.67
N ASP A 355 -45.40 41.43 35.69
CA ASP A 355 -45.19 41.97 37.03
C ASP A 355 -44.03 41.27 37.74
N LEU A 356 -43.41 41.97 38.71
CA LEU A 356 -42.28 41.44 39.49
C LEU A 356 -42.63 40.12 40.19
N ASP A 357 -43.82 39.99 40.75
CA ASP A 357 -44.25 38.77 41.44
C ASP A 357 -44.37 37.58 40.49
N VAL A 358 -44.84 37.82 39.26
CA VAL A 358 -44.95 36.80 38.22
C VAL A 358 -43.56 36.37 37.76
N PHE A 359 -42.65 37.33 37.54
CA PHE A 359 -41.26 37.05 37.20
C PHE A 359 -40.58 36.19 38.27
N LEU A 360 -40.64 36.59 39.55
CA LEU A 360 -39.99 35.87 40.65
C LEU A 360 -40.55 34.45 40.82
N LYS A 361 -41.85 34.25 40.63
CA LYS A 361 -42.47 32.92 40.66
C LYS A 361 -41.92 32.02 39.56
N HIS A 362 -41.85 32.49 38.32
CA HIS A 362 -41.36 31.70 37.20
C HIS A 362 -39.87 31.43 37.28
N VAL A 363 -39.05 32.43 37.62
CA VAL A 363 -37.60 32.25 37.82
C VAL A 363 -37.35 31.22 38.91
N ARG A 364 -38.06 31.27 40.05
CA ARG A 364 -37.90 30.27 41.11
C ARG A 364 -38.24 28.85 40.65
N LEU A 365 -39.30 28.67 39.86
CA LEU A 365 -39.69 27.37 39.32
C LEU A 365 -38.67 26.85 38.30
N LEU A 366 -38.21 27.72 37.40
CA LEU A 366 -37.22 27.41 36.38
C LEU A 366 -35.86 27.09 37.01
N SER A 367 -35.38 27.88 37.97
CA SER A 367 -34.13 27.59 38.69
C SER A 367 -34.19 26.27 39.45
N ARG A 368 -35.35 25.88 40.00
CA ARG A 368 -35.54 24.56 40.61
C ARG A 368 -35.45 23.43 39.57
N LYS A 369 -36.08 23.61 38.40
CA LYS A 369 -35.98 22.64 37.30
C LYS A 369 -34.54 22.55 36.78
N GLN A 370 -33.85 23.68 36.61
CA GLN A 370 -32.45 23.76 36.20
C GLN A 370 -31.55 23.00 37.17
N PHE A 371 -31.73 23.17 38.49
CA PHE A 371 -30.98 22.43 39.49
C PHE A 371 -31.19 20.91 39.37
N GLN A 372 -32.43 20.46 39.15
CA GLN A 372 -32.74 19.04 38.95
C GLN A 372 -32.09 18.48 37.67
N LEU A 373 -32.12 19.23 36.58
CA LEU A 373 -31.47 18.85 35.31
C LEU A 373 -29.96 18.76 35.46
N ARG A 374 -29.31 19.76 36.09
CA ARG A 374 -27.86 19.74 36.34
C ARG A 374 -27.44 18.57 37.23
N ALA A 375 -28.20 18.30 38.30
CA ALA A 375 -27.93 17.14 39.17
C ALA A 375 -28.09 15.80 38.43
N LEU A 376 -29.10 15.67 37.58
CA LEU A 376 -29.32 14.46 36.77
C LEU A 376 -28.24 14.31 35.68
N MET A 377 -27.82 15.42 35.07
CA MET A 377 -26.75 15.45 34.07
C MET A 377 -25.40 15.03 34.68
N GLN A 378 -25.04 15.53 35.86
CA GLN A 378 -23.84 15.09 36.59
C GLN A 378 -23.88 13.59 36.89
N LYS A 379 -25.03 13.05 37.33
CA LYS A 379 -25.21 11.61 37.54
C LYS A 379 -25.03 10.82 36.24
N ALA A 380 -25.63 11.26 35.14
CA ALA A 380 -25.54 10.59 33.84
C ALA A 380 -24.11 10.61 33.26
N ARG A 381 -23.39 11.75 33.37
CA ARG A 381 -22.00 11.88 32.95
C ARG A 381 -21.06 10.96 33.73
N LYS A 382 -21.24 10.88 35.05
CA LYS A 382 -20.47 9.95 35.90
C LYS A 382 -20.71 8.49 35.51
N THR A 383 -21.95 8.11 35.18
CA THR A 383 -22.26 6.77 34.65
C THR A 383 -21.65 6.52 33.26
N ALA A 384 -21.52 7.56 32.43
CA ALA A 384 -20.91 7.48 31.11
C ALA A 384 -19.36 7.51 31.12
N GLY A 385 -18.72 7.67 32.29
CA GLY A 385 -17.28 7.85 32.39
C GLY A 385 -16.78 9.20 31.84
N LEU A 386 -17.66 10.18 31.69
CA LEU A 386 -17.32 11.54 31.28
C LEU A 386 -16.86 12.35 32.51
N SER A 387 -15.93 13.28 32.32
CA SER A 387 -15.40 14.13 33.39
C SER A 387 -16.48 15.02 34.03
N ASP A 388 -16.28 15.30 35.32
CA ASP A 388 -17.15 16.15 36.17
C ASP A 388 -17.06 17.66 35.85
N LEU A 389 -16.64 18.03 34.64
CA LEU A 389 -16.53 19.44 34.23
C LEU A 389 -17.93 20.00 33.92
N TYR A 390 -18.65 20.35 35.00
CA TYR A 390 -19.74 21.33 35.12
C TYR A 390 -19.86 21.85 36.54
#